data_AF-A0A317YKX3-F1
#
_entry.id   AF-A0A317YKX3-F1
#
_cell.length_a   1.000
_cell.length_b   1.000
_cell.length_c   1.000
_cell.angle_alpha   90.00
_cell.angle_beta   90.00
_cell.angle_gamma   90.00
#
_symmetry.space_group_name_H-M   'P 1'
#
loop_
_entity.id
_entity.type
_entity.pdbx_description
1 polymer ?
#
loop_
_entity_poly.entity_id
_entity_poly.type
_entity_poly.pdbx_seq_one_letter_code
_entity_poly.pdbx_strand_id
1 'polypeptide(L)' 'NGYDISDYQEIMDEFGTMEDFDRLLKGVHDRGMKLILDLVVNHTSDEHPWFIESKSSKDNPKRDWYI' A
#
# COMPACT_ATOMS: atom_id res chain seq x y z
N ASN A 1 -11.46 -6.71 -0.12
CA ASN A 1 -11.77 -5.40 -0.73
C ASN A 1 -10.54 -4.53 -1.00
N GLY A 2 -9.37 -4.80 -0.40
CA GLY A 2 -8.12 -4.09 -0.75
C GLY A 2 -7.95 -2.70 -0.13
N TYR A 3 -8.85 -2.27 0.76
CA TYR A 3 -8.72 -0.98 1.47
C TYR A 3 -7.99 -1.10 2.82
N ASP A 4 -7.73 -2.33 3.26
CA ASP A 4 -6.93 -2.63 4.45
C ASP A 4 -5.47 -2.89 4.03
N ILE A 5 -4.69 -1.81 3.90
CA ILE A 5 -3.35 -1.85 3.30
C ILE A 5 -2.28 -2.14 4.38
N SER A 6 -1.49 -3.20 4.18
CA SER A 6 -0.35 -3.55 5.04
C SER A 6 1.00 -3.07 4.47
N ASP A 7 1.12 -2.94 3.15
CA ASP A 7 2.28 -2.33 2.47
C ASP A 7 1.82 -1.50 1.26
N TYR A 8 2.28 -0.26 1.18
CA TYR A 8 2.00 0.67 0.09
C TYR A 8 2.91 0.50 -1.14
N GLN A 9 3.94 -0.34 -1.04
CA GLN A 9 5.01 -0.46 -2.05
C GLN A 9 5.03 -1.82 -2.76
N GLU A 10 4.18 -2.76 -2.34
CA GLU A 10 4.13 -4.10 -2.92
C GLU A 10 2.78 -4.38 -3.61
N ILE A 11 2.82 -5.30 -4.58
CA ILE A 11 1.62 -5.88 -5.19
C ILE A 11 1.26 -7.11 -4.38
N MET A 12 -0.01 -7.21 -3.98
CA MET A 12 -0.53 -8.40 -3.32
C MET A 12 -0.38 -9.63 -4.24
N ASP A 13 0.15 -10.73 -3.71
CA ASP A 13 0.48 -11.95 -4.47
C ASP A 13 -0.66 -12.46 -5.36
N GLU A 14 -1.92 -12.31 -4.93
CA GLU A 14 -3.11 -12.71 -5.71
C GLU A 14 -3.28 -11.87 -7.00
N PHE A 15 -2.76 -10.65 -7.04
CA PHE A 15 -2.80 -9.75 -8.19
C PHE A 15 -1.53 -9.79 -9.05
N GLY A 16 -0.47 -10.43 -8.58
CA GLY A 16 0.78 -10.63 -9.32
C GLY A 16 1.98 -9.97 -8.64
N THR A 17 2.95 -9.58 -9.46
CA THR A 17 4.25 -9.06 -9.03
C THR A 17 4.47 -7.61 -9.46
N MET A 18 5.51 -6.96 -8.92
CA MET A 18 5.96 -5.66 -9.42
C MET A 18 6.35 -5.70 -10.91
N GLU A 19 6.88 -6.82 -11.40
CA GLU A 19 7.19 -6.99 -12.83
C GLU A 19 5.91 -7.03 -13.68
N ASP A 20 4.83 -7.62 -13.16
CA ASP A 20 3.53 -7.63 -13.83
C ASP A 20 2.95 -6.21 -13.89
N PHE A 21 3.09 -5.45 -12.80
CA PHE A 21 2.70 -4.03 -12.75
C PHE A 21 3.47 -3.19 -13.78
N ASP A 22 4.79 -3.38 -13.89
CA ASP A 22 5.61 -2.65 -14.88
C ASP A 22 5.18 -2.97 -16.32
N ARG A 23 4.84 -4.23 -16.61
CA ARG A 23 4.32 -4.62 -17.92
C ARG A 23 2.96 -3.99 -18.21
N LEU A 24 2.07 -3.93 -17.21
CA LEU A 24 0.78 -3.23 -17.32
C LEU A 24 0.99 -1.74 -17.59
N LEU A 25 1.81 -1.07 -16.77
CA LEU A 25 2.10 0.36 -16.89
C LEU A 25 2.64 0.72 -18.27
N LYS A 26 3.63 -0.05 -18.75
CA LYS A 26 4.17 0.13 -20.10
C LYS A 26 3.09 -0.08 -21.17
N GLY A 27 2.30 -1.15 -21.08
CA GLY A 27 1.25 -1.45 -22.05
C GLY A 27 0.15 -0.39 -22.11
N VAL A 28 -0.21 0.20 -20.97
CA VAL A 28 -1.16 1.33 -20.88
C VAL A 28 -0.59 2.57 -21.55
N HIS A 29 0.66 2.92 -21.27
CA HIS A 29 1.32 4.09 -21.86
C HIS A 29 1.57 3.97 -23.36
N ASP A 30 1.96 2.80 -23.86
CA ASP A 30 2.13 2.53 -25.30
C ASP A 30 0.83 2.77 -26.09
N ARG A 31 -0.33 2.71 -25.41
CA ARG A 31 -1.66 2.96 -25.98
C ARG A 31 -2.16 4.39 -25.77
N GLY A 32 -1.31 5.28 -25.27
CA GLY A 32 -1.67 6.68 -24.99
C GLY A 32 -2.65 6.87 -23.83
N MET A 33 -2.85 5.83 -23.01
CA MET A 33 -3.72 5.88 -21.84
C MET A 33 -2.93 6.26 -20.57
N LYS A 34 -3.66 6.57 -19.49
CA LYS A 34 -3.10 6.84 -18.16
C LYS A 34 -3.59 5.78 -17.17
N LEU A 35 -2.73 5.44 -16.21
CA LEU A 35 -3.06 4.57 -15.09
C LEU A 35 -3.16 5.43 -13.82
N ILE A 36 -4.27 5.29 -13.09
CA ILE A 36 -4.48 5.94 -11.80
C ILE A 36 -4.60 4.83 -10.76
N LEU A 37 -3.85 4.96 -9.66
CA LEU A 37 -3.92 4.05 -8.53
C LEU A 37 -4.87 4.61 -7.48
N ASP A 38 -5.63 3.71 -6.85
CA ASP A 38 -6.41 4.07 -5.67
C ASP A 38 -5.47 4.16 -4.47
N LEU A 39 -5.44 5.31 -3.80
CA LEU A 39 -4.51 5.61 -2.72
C LEU A 39 -5.29 5.84 -1.42
N VAL A 40 -5.25 4.86 -0.53
CA VAL A 40 -5.95 4.89 0.76
C VAL A 40 -4.99 5.42 1.83
N VAL A 41 -5.13 6.69 2.21
CA VAL A 41 -4.26 7.36 3.20
C VAL A 41 -4.97 7.70 4.51
N ASN A 42 -6.27 7.43 4.61
CA ASN A 42 -7.04 7.70 5.83
C ASN A 42 -6.75 6.67 6.94
N HIS A 43 -6.36 5.45 6.58
CA HIS A 43 -6.08 4.35 7.51
C HIS A 43 -5.12 3.34 6.87
N THR A 44 -4.52 2.49 7.71
CA THR A 44 -3.75 1.30 7.32
C THR A 44 -4.29 0.08 8.04
N SER A 45 -3.92 -1.11 7.56
CA SER A 45 -4.18 -2.37 8.26
C SER A 45 -3.50 -2.45 9.62
N ASP A 46 -4.06 -3.27 10.51
CA ASP A 46 -3.46 -3.60 11.80
C ASP A 46 -2.25 -4.55 11.68
N GLU A 47 -2.06 -5.11 10.49
CA GLU A 47 -0.84 -5.83 10.07
C GLU A 47 0.23 -4.89 9.50
N HIS A 48 -0.10 -3.62 9.22
CA HIS A 48 0.90 -2.67 8.70
C HIS A 48 2.01 -2.44 9.74
N PRO A 49 3.31 -2.44 9.32
CA PRO A 49 4.44 -2.20 10.24
C PRO A 49 4.29 -0.96 11.12
N TRP A 50 3.72 0.13 10.59
CA TRP A 50 3.47 1.35 11.34
C TRP A 50 2.51 1.14 12.50
N PHE A 51 1.42 0.39 12.30
CA PHE A 51 0.48 0.07 13.37
C PHE A 51 1.10 -0.88 14.40
N ILE A 52 1.88 -1.87 13.94
CA ILE A 52 2.60 -2.80 14.83
C ILE A 52 3.60 -2.03 15.71
N GLU A 53 4.35 -1.09 15.15
CA GLU A 53 5.27 -0.23 15.89
C GLU A 53 4.52 0.70 16.84
N SER A 54 3.47 1.38 16.38
CA SER A 54 2.66 2.30 17.20
C SER A 54 2.04 1.61 18.42
N LYS A 55 1.51 0.39 18.25
CA LYS A 55 0.89 -0.39 19.34
C LYS A 55 1.92 -1.01 20.30
N SER A 56 3.19 -1.11 19.92
CA SER A 56 4.25 -1.76 20.71
C SER A 56 4.52 -1.10 22.08
N SER A 57 4.37 0.23 22.17
CA SER A 57 4.59 1.00 23.39
C SER A 57 3.91 2.37 23.29
N LYS A 58 3.60 2.98 24.45
CA LYS A 58 3.14 4.38 24.52
C LYS A 58 4.26 5.39 24.22
N ASP A 59 5.51 4.98 24.32
CA ASP A 59 6.69 5.82 24.07
C ASP A 59 7.28 5.64 22.67
N ASN A 60 6.67 4.80 21.82
CA ASN A 60 7.15 4.59 20.46
C ASN A 60 6.98 5.88 19.62
N PRO A 61 7.96 6.28 18.78
CA PRO A 61 7.84 7.49 17.95
C PRO A 61 6.62 7.51 17.01
N LYS A 62 6.05 6.34 16.67
CA LYS A 62 4.84 6.22 15.85
C LYS A 62 3.55 6.16 16.68
N ARG A 63 3.61 6.37 18.00
CA ARG A 63 2.42 6.26 18.87
C ARG A 63 1.26 7.14 18.39
N ASP A 64 1.57 8.39 18.04
CA ASP A 64 0.56 9.37 17.65
C ASP A 64 0.18 9.32 16.15
N TRP A 65 0.61 8.28 15.41
CA TRP A 65 0.19 8.07 14.02
C TRP A 65 -1.23 7.51 13.92
N TYR A 66 -1.75 6.96 15.01
CA TYR A 66 -3.07 6.33 15.11
C TYR A 66 -3.79 6.89 16.34
N ILE A 67 -5.13 6.87 16.32
CA ILE A 67 -6.00 7.31 17.42
C ILE A 67 -6.39 6.12 18.30
#